data_AF-A0A2W1NFR1-F1
#
_entry.id   AF-A0A2W1NFR1-F1
#
_cell.length_a   1.000
_cell.length_b   1.000
_cell.length_c   1.000
_cell.angle_alpha   90.00
_cell.angle_beta   90.00
_cell.angle_gamma   90.00
#
_symmetry.space_group_name_H-M   'P 1'
#
loop_
_entity.id
_entity.type
_entity.pdbx_description
1 polymer ?
#
loop_
_entity_poly.entity_id
_entity_poly.type
_entity_poly.pdbx_seq_one_letter_code
_entity_poly.pdbx_strand_id
1 'polypeptide(L)'
;MIIREYVLSAVAPAVLHGLYELPRTSPEHALYQVSAISFLMGRGFDFPTAHHIVESWEDGEAFPPFQGDPGEPYPYGTAQHPF
;
A
#
# COMPACT_ATOMS: atom_id res chain seq x y z
N MET A 1 -3.21 -15.43 -24.61
CA MET A 1 -3.49 -14.60 -23.42
C MET A 1 -3.59 -13.16 -23.88
N ILE A 2 -4.72 -12.49 -23.63
CA ILE A 2 -4.90 -11.08 -24.00
C ILE A 2 -4.11 -10.22 -23.01
N ILE A 3 -3.33 -9.26 -23.50
CA ILE A 3 -2.45 -8.42 -22.66
C ILE A 3 -3.17 -7.79 -21.46
N ARG A 4 -4.44 -7.38 -21.65
CA ARG A 4 -5.30 -6.85 -20.58
C ARG A 4 -5.47 -7.84 -19.43
N GLU A 5 -5.82 -9.09 -19.73
CA GLU A 5 -6.05 -10.11 -18.71
C GLU A 5 -4.77 -10.44 -17.97
N TYR A 6 -3.66 -10.55 -18.70
CA TYR A 6 -2.35 -10.76 -18.09
C TYR A 6 -1.99 -9.64 -17.10
N VAL A 7 -2.11 -8.39 -17.52
CA VAL A 7 -1.78 -7.22 -16.69
C VAL A 7 -2.68 -7.15 -15.46
N LEU A 8 -4.01 -7.29 -15.64
CA LEU A 8 -4.95 -7.23 -14.52
C LEU A 8 -4.74 -8.38 -13.53
N SER A 9 -4.48 -9.60 -14.01
CA SER A 9 -4.17 -10.74 -13.14
C SER A 9 -2.82 -10.58 -12.42
N ALA A 10 -1.82 -9.97 -13.08
CA ALA A 10 -0.50 -9.77 -12.48
C ALA A 10 -0.55 -8.79 -11.30
N VAL A 11 -1.35 -7.72 -11.38
CA VAL A 11 -1.45 -6.72 -10.30
C VAL A 11 -2.58 -7.01 -9.29
N ALA A 12 -3.45 -7.99 -9.56
CA ALA A 12 -4.60 -8.29 -8.73
C ALA A 12 -4.28 -8.50 -7.25
N PRO A 13 -3.19 -9.21 -6.85
CA PRO A 13 -2.85 -9.35 -5.43
C PRO A 13 -2.60 -8.01 -4.72
N ALA A 14 -1.88 -7.08 -5.36
CA ALA A 14 -1.63 -5.75 -4.81
C ALA A 14 -2.93 -4.94 -4.70
N VAL A 15 -3.80 -4.98 -5.72
CA VAL A 15 -5.09 -4.29 -5.70
C VAL A 15 -6.01 -4.83 -4.61
N LEU A 16 -6.10 -6.15 -4.46
CA LEU A 16 -6.91 -6.77 -3.41
C LEU A 16 -6.40 -6.42 -2.01
N HIS A 17 -5.08 -6.33 -1.83
CA HIS A 17 -4.47 -5.83 -0.59
C HIS A 17 -4.83 -4.37 -0.32
N GLY A 18 -4.70 -3.49 -1.32
CA GLY A 18 -5.13 -2.09 -1.18
C GLY A 18 -6.61 -1.94 -0.80
N LEU A 19 -7.50 -2.76 -1.37
CA LEU A 19 -8.93 -2.77 -0.99
C LEU A 19 -9.16 -3.26 0.44
N TYR A 20 -8.30 -4.14 0.94
CA TYR A 20 -8.30 -4.55 2.34
C TYR A 20 -7.80 -3.41 3.25
N GLU A 21 -6.83 -2.62 2.82
CA GLU A 21 -6.28 -1.49 3.58
C GLU A 21 -7.16 -0.24 3.61
N LEU A 22 -7.93 0.03 2.54
CA LEU A 22 -8.79 1.22 2.44
C LEU A 22 -9.70 1.51 3.67
N PRO A 23 -10.35 0.54 4.31
CA PRO A 23 -11.13 0.80 5.54
C PRO A 23 -10.28 0.90 6.82
N ARG A 24 -8.99 0.60 6.77
CA ARG A 24 -8.05 0.56 7.92
C ARG A 24 -7.12 1.77 7.95
N THR A 25 -6.81 2.32 6.78
CA THR A 25 -5.84 3.39 6.59
C THR A 25 -6.40 4.51 5.71
N SER A 26 -5.59 5.52 5.39
CA SER A 26 -6.01 6.57 4.47
C SER A 26 -6.01 6.05 3.02
N PRO A 27 -6.88 6.59 2.13
CA PRO A 27 -6.82 6.24 0.70
C PRO A 27 -5.45 6.50 0.07
N GLU A 28 -4.75 7.54 0.52
CA GLU A 28 -3.39 7.84 0.09
C GLU A 28 -2.43 6.71 0.46
N HIS A 29 -2.49 6.24 1.71
CA HIS A 29 -1.68 5.12 2.19
C HIS A 29 -1.89 3.85 1.37
N ALA A 30 -3.13 3.41 1.22
CA ALA A 30 -3.48 2.23 0.43
C ALA A 30 -3.02 2.35 -1.04
N LEU A 31 -3.13 3.53 -1.66
CA LEU A 31 -2.68 3.74 -3.04
C LEU A 31 -1.15 3.66 -3.19
N TYR A 32 -0.40 4.15 -2.20
CA TYR A 32 1.05 4.00 -2.19
C TYR A 32 1.47 2.55 -1.98
N GLN A 33 0.83 1.82 -1.08
CA GLN A 33 1.06 0.39 -0.91
C GLN A 33 0.83 -0.37 -2.23
N VAL A 34 -0.33 -0.18 -2.89
CA VAL A 34 -0.65 -0.81 -4.18
C VAL A 34 0.42 -0.52 -5.23
N SER A 35 0.85 0.74 -5.31
CA SER A 35 1.84 1.19 -6.30
C SER A 35 3.23 0.59 -6.05
N ALA A 36 3.69 0.61 -4.80
CA ALA A 36 4.99 0.09 -4.40
C ALA A 36 5.08 -1.44 -4.57
N ILE A 37 4.05 -2.17 -4.11
CA ILE A 37 3.97 -3.63 -4.28
C ILE A 37 3.97 -3.97 -5.77
N SER A 38 3.14 -3.30 -6.58
CA SER A 38 3.08 -3.54 -8.04
C SER A 38 4.41 -3.26 -8.73
N PHE A 39 5.12 -2.21 -8.31
CA PHE A 39 6.45 -1.89 -8.82
C PHE A 39 7.47 -3.00 -8.52
N LEU A 40 7.51 -3.49 -7.27
CA LEU A 40 8.41 -4.57 -6.86
C LEU A 40 8.07 -5.89 -7.57
N MET A 41 6.79 -6.19 -7.75
CA MET A 41 6.36 -7.34 -8.57
C MET A 41 6.87 -7.23 -10.01
N GLY A 42 6.81 -6.04 -10.62
CA GLY A 42 7.40 -5.77 -11.94
C GLY A 42 8.93 -5.90 -11.98
N ARG A 43 9.61 -5.85 -10.83
CA ARG A 43 11.05 -6.08 -10.69
C ARG A 43 11.44 -7.54 -10.45
N GLY A 44 10.45 -8.43 -10.34
CA GLY A 44 10.65 -9.88 -10.22
C GLY A 44 10.41 -10.46 -8.83
N PHE A 45 9.96 -9.66 -7.86
CA PHE A 45 9.52 -10.18 -6.56
C PHE A 45 8.13 -10.82 -6.69
N ASP A 46 7.87 -11.89 -5.92
CA ASP A 46 6.50 -12.37 -5.75
C ASP A 46 5.71 -11.43 -4.83
N PHE A 47 4.38 -11.56 -4.83
CA PHE A 47 3.51 -10.70 -4.02
C PHE A 47 3.86 -10.76 -2.52
N PRO A 48 4.02 -11.94 -1.87
CA PRO A 48 4.37 -11.99 -0.44
C PRO A 48 5.66 -11.25 -0.12
N THR A 49 6.70 -11.40 -0.94
CA THR A 49 7.98 -10.71 -0.73
C THR A 49 7.83 -9.21 -0.93
N ALA A 50 7.16 -8.78 -2.00
CA ALA A 50 6.92 -7.37 -2.28
C ALA A 50 6.11 -6.69 -1.17
N HIS A 51 5.05 -7.34 -0.69
CA HIS A 51 4.23 -6.89 0.42
C HIS A 51 5.05 -6.72 1.70
N HIS A 52 5.82 -7.75 2.11
CA HIS A 52 6.66 -7.65 3.31
C HIS A 52 7.75 -6.58 3.22
N ILE A 53 8.30 -6.32 2.03
CA ILE A 53 9.23 -5.21 1.82
C ILE A 53 8.53 -3.87 2.06
N VAL A 54 7.33 -3.66 1.50
CA VAL A 54 6.60 -2.40 1.64
C VAL A 54 6.17 -2.15 3.09
N GLU A 55 5.60 -3.17 3.75
CA GLU A 55 5.24 -3.11 5.18
C GLU A 55 6.44 -2.77 6.08
N SER A 56 7.65 -3.22 5.71
CA SER A 56 8.87 -2.91 6.48
C SER A 56 9.28 -1.43 6.45
N TRP A 57 8.67 -0.63 5.58
CA TRP A 57 8.91 0.80 5.50
C TRP A 57 7.99 1.60 6.43
N GLU A 58 6.98 0.98 7.01
CA GLU A 58 5.95 1.65 7.79
C GLU A 58 6.32 1.78 9.26
N ASP A 59 5.89 2.87 9.89
CA ASP A 59 5.85 3.04 11.34
C ASP A 59 4.39 3.12 11.79
N GLY A 60 3.86 1.99 12.24
CA GLY A 60 2.41 1.79 12.33
C GLY A 60 1.81 1.66 10.93
N GLU A 61 0.75 2.42 10.65
CA GLU A 61 -0.01 2.37 9.39
C GLU A 61 0.34 3.57 8.47
N ALA A 62 1.60 4.01 8.48
CA ALA A 62 2.06 5.21 7.78
C ALA A 62 3.53 5.11 7.33
N PHE A 63 3.86 5.69 6.16
CA PHE A 63 5.24 5.80 5.68
C PHE A 63 5.97 7.04 6.25
N PRO A 64 7.11 6.88 6.95
CA PRO A 64 7.97 7.99 7.35
C PRO A 64 8.95 8.41 6.23
N PRO A 65 9.35 9.69 6.09
CA PRO A 65 8.60 10.94 6.25
C PRO A 65 7.80 11.31 4.98
N PHE A 66 7.44 10.33 4.16
CA PHE A 66 6.75 10.55 2.89
C PHE A 66 5.25 10.80 3.06
N GLN A 67 4.66 10.25 4.12
CA GLN A 67 3.28 10.51 4.57
C GLN A 67 3.26 11.21 5.94
N GLY A 68 4.37 11.85 6.33
CA GLY A 68 4.52 12.59 7.59
C GLY A 68 5.76 13.48 7.58
N ASP A 69 5.59 14.74 7.18
CA ASP A 69 6.61 15.81 7.25
C ASP A 69 6.69 16.37 8.69
N PRO A 70 7.87 16.71 9.26
CA PRO A 70 8.03 17.12 10.66
C PRO A 70 7.34 18.44 11.07
N GLY A 71 6.63 19.11 10.16
CA GLY A 71 6.01 20.42 10.37
C GLY A 71 4.48 20.47 10.26
N GLU A 72 3.83 19.39 9.83
CA GLU A 72 2.37 19.31 9.68
C GLU A 72 1.81 18.38 10.78
N PRO A 73 0.93 18.86 11.68
CA PRO A 73 0.21 17.97 12.58
C PRO A 73 -0.60 17.00 11.73
N TYR A 74 -0.40 15.69 11.92
CA TYR A 74 -1.12 14.62 11.24
C TYR A 74 -2.59 15.02 11.02
N PRO A 75 -3.07 15.16 9.77
CA PRO A 75 -4.46 15.51 9.52
C PRO A 75 -5.40 14.34 9.84
N TYR A 76 -4.87 13.17 10.17
CA TYR A 76 -5.60 12.08 10.78
C TYR A 76 -5.26 12.03 12.25
N GLY A 77 -6.22 12.54 13.03
CA GLY A 77 -6.20 12.47 14.48
C GLY A 77 -6.06 11.04 14.97
N THR A 78 -5.84 10.92 16.26
CA THR A 78 -6.11 9.75 17.07
C THR A 78 -7.35 9.00 16.56
N ALA A 79 -7.12 7.99 15.75
CA ALA A 79 -8.05 6.93 15.54
C ALA A 79 -7.24 5.64 15.77
N GLN A 80 -7.40 4.86 16.84
CA GLN A 80 -8.60 4.67 17.64
C GLN A 80 -9.84 4.82 16.77
N HIS A 81 -9.91 4.11 15.64
CA HIS A 81 -11.20 3.94 15.01
C HIS A 81 -11.95 2.86 15.80
N PRO A 82 -13.09 3.21 16.44
CA PRO A 82 -14.15 2.25 16.63
C PRO A 82 -14.77 2.01 15.26
N PHE A 83 -14.32 0.95 14.59
CA PHE A 83 -15.09 0.22 13.61
C PHE A 83 -14.82 -1.28 13.82
#